data_AF-N1VWA0-F1
#
_entry.id   AF-N1VWA0-F1
#
_cell.length_a   1.000
_cell.length_b   1.000
_cell.length_c   1.000
_cell.angle_alpha   90.00
_cell.angle_beta   90.00
_cell.angle_gamma   90.00
#
_symmetry.space_group_name_H-M   'P 1'
#
loop_
_entity.id
_entity.type
_entity.pdbx_description
1 polymer ?
#
loop_
_entity_poly.entity_id
_entity_poly.type
_entity_poly.pdbx_seq_one_letter_code
_entity_poly.pdbx_strand_id
1 'polypeptide(L)'
;MAVMDFARYKEINDQRMNYREMDDATVVSYYRNTGCGDGYRIYLKLNDESVVEDASYTTTGCGFGIVALAMATEYAKGKSLLELKNLTPETLETLFEFPERRKNYPESAVAALKKAVEDYESGQGVPKENRITKSQTMEILHNQGHLREAKLSSVMLEKEKLDGVDFSGADLHNAFLQNSSFVGANFQGANLKASFFNGADLRNANFRGADLRFAKLASAKIEGADFTDAIYDIGTRVDHSQMYIFDVMKKAGKDLYLKTEDGE
;
A
#
# COMPACT_ATOMS: atom_id res chain seq x y z
N MET A 1 7.47 -23.21 -25.17
CA MET A 1 7.43 -22.16 -24.13
C MET A 1 6.11 -21.45 -24.29
N ALA A 2 5.21 -21.59 -23.32
CA ALA A 2 3.99 -20.82 -23.34
C ALA A 2 4.37 -19.33 -23.21
N VAL A 3 3.78 -18.51 -24.08
CA VAL A 3 4.04 -17.08 -24.14
C VAL A 3 2.99 -16.43 -23.27
N MET A 4 3.43 -15.80 -22.17
CA MET A 4 2.56 -15.04 -21.27
C MET A 4 1.66 -14.08 -22.07
N ASP A 5 0.37 -14.06 -21.74
CA ASP A 5 -0.58 -13.13 -22.34
C ASP A 5 -0.31 -11.70 -21.85
N PHE A 6 0.55 -10.99 -22.59
CA PHE A 6 0.93 -9.62 -22.26
C PHE A 6 -0.23 -8.64 -22.42
N ALA A 7 -1.17 -8.90 -23.33
CA ALA A 7 -2.33 -8.04 -23.53
C ALA A 7 -3.23 -8.11 -22.29
N ARG A 8 -3.50 -9.31 -21.79
CA ARG A 8 -4.26 -9.52 -20.56
C ARG A 8 -3.53 -8.99 -19.32
N TYR A 9 -2.22 -9.19 -19.24
CA TYR A 9 -1.39 -8.60 -18.17
C TYR A 9 -1.56 -7.08 -18.11
N LYS A 10 -1.45 -6.41 -19.26
CA LYS A 10 -1.58 -4.95 -19.36
C LYS A 10 -3.01 -4.51 -19.02
N GLU A 11 -4.02 -5.19 -19.54
CA GLU A 11 -5.43 -4.89 -19.24
C GLU A 11 -5.72 -4.92 -17.74
N ILE A 12 -5.32 -5.98 -17.03
CA ILE A 12 -5.56 -6.12 -15.58
C ILE A 12 -4.88 -4.98 -14.80
N ASN A 13 -3.65 -4.62 -15.19
CA ASN A 13 -2.88 -3.55 -14.55
C ASN A 13 -3.47 -2.16 -14.81
N ASP A 14 -3.98 -1.92 -16.02
CA ASP A 14 -4.59 -0.66 -16.42
C ASP A 14 -5.97 -0.48 -15.77
N GLN A 15 -6.80 -1.53 -15.79
CA GLN A 15 -8.15 -1.51 -15.22
C GLN A 15 -8.19 -1.66 -13.70
N ARG A 16 -7.08 -2.11 -13.08
CA ARG A 16 -6.99 -2.30 -11.63
C ARG A 16 -8.11 -3.19 -11.09
N MET A 17 -8.29 -4.35 -11.73
CA MET A 17 -9.30 -5.34 -11.35
C MET A 17 -9.25 -5.66 -9.86
N ASN A 18 -10.39 -5.55 -9.18
CA ASN A 18 -10.60 -5.76 -7.74
C ASN A 18 -9.71 -4.92 -6.79
N TYR A 19 -8.97 -3.93 -7.29
CA TYR A 19 -8.07 -3.09 -6.50
C TYR A 19 -8.83 -1.92 -5.89
N ARG A 20 -9.21 -2.03 -4.61
CA ARG A 20 -9.92 -1.00 -3.84
C ARG A 20 -9.99 -1.38 -2.37
N GLU A 21 -10.20 -0.37 -1.53
CA GLU A 21 -10.70 -0.54 -0.17
C GLU A 21 -12.17 -0.97 -0.17
N MET A 22 -12.62 -1.60 0.92
CA MET A 22 -13.99 -2.08 1.09
C MET A 22 -14.46 -1.76 2.51
N ASP A 23 -15.37 -0.79 2.62
CA ASP A 23 -15.89 -0.27 3.90
C ASP A 23 -16.67 -1.33 4.69
N ASP A 24 -17.45 -2.14 3.98
CA ASP A 24 -18.34 -3.16 4.53
C ASP A 24 -17.72 -4.57 4.55
N ALA A 25 -16.39 -4.67 4.43
CA ALA A 25 -15.69 -5.95 4.49
C ALA A 25 -15.98 -6.68 5.82
N THR A 26 -16.22 -7.98 5.76
CA THR A 26 -16.33 -8.83 6.96
C THR A 26 -14.95 -8.97 7.62
N VAL A 27 -13.94 -9.31 6.82
CA VAL A 27 -12.53 -9.43 7.24
C VAL A 27 -11.63 -8.55 6.39
N VAL A 28 -10.67 -7.92 7.06
CA VAL A 28 -9.54 -7.25 6.42
C VAL A 28 -8.28 -7.87 6.97
N SER A 29 -7.40 -8.35 6.09
CA SER A 29 -6.17 -9.07 6.47
C SER A 29 -4.96 -8.39 5.87
N TYR A 30 -3.88 -8.30 6.65
CA TYR A 30 -2.59 -7.84 6.17
C TYR A 30 -1.63 -9.02 6.00
N TYR A 31 -1.00 -9.08 4.83
CA TYR A 31 0.02 -10.05 4.50
C TYR A 31 1.25 -9.32 3.98
N ARG A 32 2.43 -9.68 4.48
CA ARG A 32 3.69 -9.15 3.95
C ARG A 32 4.36 -10.23 3.12
N ASN A 33 4.56 -9.94 1.84
CA ASN A 33 5.31 -10.81 0.95
C ASN A 33 6.77 -10.91 1.44
N THR A 34 7.22 -12.11 1.79
CA THR A 34 8.55 -12.35 2.34
C THR A 34 9.66 -12.25 1.30
N GLY A 35 9.35 -12.45 0.02
CA GLY A 35 10.32 -12.40 -1.07
C GLY A 35 10.68 -10.98 -1.51
N CYS A 36 9.67 -10.15 -1.77
CA CYS A 36 9.88 -8.76 -2.24
C CYS A 36 9.64 -7.69 -1.17
N GLY A 37 9.02 -8.05 -0.03
CA GLY A 37 8.68 -7.11 1.03
C GLY A 37 7.36 -6.37 0.81
N ASP A 38 6.66 -6.59 -0.30
CA ASP A 38 5.40 -5.92 -0.64
C ASP A 38 4.30 -6.22 0.39
N GLY A 39 3.55 -5.19 0.77
CA GLY A 39 2.39 -5.31 1.65
C GLY A 39 1.12 -5.56 0.83
N TYR A 40 0.41 -6.64 1.16
CA TYR A 40 -0.88 -7.00 0.59
C TYR A 40 -1.94 -6.82 1.67
N ARG A 41 -3.06 -6.20 1.30
CA ARG A 41 -4.24 -6.12 2.15
C ARG A 41 -5.41 -6.75 1.42
N ILE A 42 -6.00 -7.78 2.01
CA ILE A 42 -7.15 -8.51 1.45
C ILE A 42 -8.41 -8.10 2.19
N TYR A 43 -9.48 -7.87 1.45
CA TYR A 43 -10.81 -7.60 1.97
C TYR A 43 -11.74 -8.70 1.48
N LEU A 44 -12.46 -9.35 2.40
CA LEU A 44 -13.52 -10.30 2.05
C LEU A 44 -14.82 -9.86 2.72
N LYS A 45 -15.87 -9.77 1.92
CA LYS A 45 -17.25 -9.66 2.38
C LYS A 45 -17.90 -11.04 2.30
N LEU A 46 -18.34 -11.53 3.45
CA LEU A 46 -18.96 -12.84 3.59
C LEU A 46 -20.46 -12.67 3.86
N ASN A 47 -21.27 -13.55 3.30
CA ASN A 47 -22.68 -13.69 3.68
C ASN A 47 -22.84 -14.52 4.96
N ASP A 48 -24.09 -14.71 5.38
CA ASP A 48 -24.45 -15.48 6.57
C ASP A 48 -24.03 -16.97 6.50
N GLU A 49 -23.81 -17.50 5.30
CA GLU A 49 -23.35 -18.87 5.04
C GLU A 49 -21.81 -18.99 4.93
N SER A 50 -21.07 -17.92 5.23
CA SER A 50 -19.61 -17.85 5.07
C SER A 50 -19.13 -18.13 3.63
N VAL A 51 -19.92 -17.69 2.66
CA VAL A 51 -19.54 -17.61 1.25
C VAL A 51 -19.12 -16.18 0.93
N VAL A 52 -18.05 -16.02 0.16
CA VAL A 52 -17.54 -14.71 -0.26
C VAL A 52 -18.48 -14.09 -1.28
N GLU A 53 -19.16 -13.01 -0.91
CA GLU A 53 -19.99 -12.21 -1.82
C GLU A 53 -19.12 -11.28 -2.67
N ASP A 54 -18.10 -10.68 -2.05
CA ASP A 54 -17.19 -9.75 -2.70
C ASP A 54 -15.79 -9.86 -2.10
N ALA A 55 -14.79 -9.61 -2.94
CA ALA A 55 -13.39 -9.62 -2.56
C ALA A 55 -12.65 -8.48 -3.25
N SER A 56 -11.76 -7.86 -2.50
CA SER A 56 -10.88 -6.81 -3.00
C SER A 56 -9.51 -6.89 -2.37
N TYR A 57 -8.59 -6.11 -2.92
CA TYR A 57 -7.28 -5.95 -2.33
C TYR A 57 -6.74 -4.54 -2.50
N THR A 58 -5.76 -4.20 -1.68
CA THR A 58 -4.82 -3.12 -1.95
C THR A 58 -3.40 -3.68 -1.81
N THR A 59 -2.45 -3.10 -2.54
CA THR A 59 -1.08 -3.61 -2.54
C THR A 59 -0.08 -2.54 -2.89
N THR A 60 1.07 -2.58 -2.22
CA THR A 60 2.24 -1.78 -2.58
C THR A 60 3.08 -2.41 -3.70
N GLY A 61 2.68 -3.61 -4.15
CA GLY A 61 3.47 -4.44 -5.03
C GLY A 61 3.42 -4.07 -6.50
N CYS A 62 4.25 -4.77 -7.27
CA CYS A 62 4.39 -4.54 -8.71
C CYS A 62 3.25 -5.16 -9.53
N GLY A 63 3.29 -4.97 -10.86
CA GLY A 63 2.21 -5.42 -11.74
C GLY A 63 1.95 -6.92 -11.75
N PHE A 64 2.95 -7.77 -11.50
CA PHE A 64 2.71 -9.20 -11.31
C PHE A 64 2.00 -9.51 -9.98
N GLY A 65 2.28 -8.75 -8.92
CA GLY A 65 1.55 -8.85 -7.66
C GLY A 65 0.10 -8.42 -7.81
N ILE A 66 -0.16 -7.34 -8.55
CA ILE A 66 -1.51 -6.87 -8.90
C ILE A 66 -2.26 -7.97 -9.66
N VAL A 67 -1.65 -8.57 -10.69
CA VAL A 67 -2.31 -9.64 -11.46
C VAL A 67 -2.61 -10.86 -10.59
N ALA A 68 -1.66 -11.32 -9.79
CA ALA A 68 -1.87 -12.47 -8.91
C ALA A 68 -2.98 -12.22 -7.87
N LEU A 69 -3.02 -11.03 -7.26
CA LEU A 69 -4.06 -10.65 -6.31
C LEU A 69 -5.42 -10.45 -6.99
N ALA A 70 -5.45 -9.91 -8.20
CA ALA A 70 -6.66 -9.82 -9.00
C ALA A 70 -7.24 -11.21 -9.29
N MET A 71 -6.41 -12.18 -9.70
CA MET A 71 -6.86 -13.55 -9.94
C MET A 71 -7.33 -14.22 -8.64
N ALA A 72 -6.60 -14.03 -7.54
CA ALA A 72 -6.98 -14.61 -6.24
C ALA A 72 -8.31 -14.05 -5.73
N THR A 73 -8.52 -12.74 -5.80
CA THR A 73 -9.77 -12.10 -5.37
C THR A 73 -10.92 -12.37 -6.33
N GLU A 74 -10.66 -12.50 -7.63
CA GLU A 74 -11.70 -12.90 -8.58
C GLU A 74 -12.13 -14.35 -8.36
N TYR A 75 -11.18 -15.27 -8.17
CA TYR A 75 -11.47 -16.66 -7.81
C TYR A 75 -12.26 -16.75 -6.50
N ALA A 76 -11.99 -15.87 -5.54
CA ALA A 76 -12.60 -15.94 -4.23
C ALA A 76 -14.11 -15.72 -4.24
N LYS A 77 -14.62 -14.92 -5.18
CA LYS A 77 -16.06 -14.60 -5.25
C LYS A 77 -16.90 -15.85 -5.48
N GLY A 78 -17.94 -16.03 -4.67
CA GLY A 78 -18.83 -17.19 -4.70
C GLY A 78 -18.23 -18.45 -4.07
N LYS A 79 -17.05 -18.38 -3.44
CA LYS A 79 -16.40 -19.53 -2.78
C LYS A 79 -16.67 -19.55 -1.29
N SER A 80 -16.80 -20.76 -0.76
CA SER A 80 -16.78 -21.01 0.68
C SER A 80 -15.35 -20.85 1.25
N LEU A 81 -15.25 -20.56 2.54
CA LEU A 81 -13.95 -20.49 3.21
C LEU A 81 -13.15 -21.81 3.13
N LEU A 82 -13.84 -22.96 3.10
CA LEU A 82 -13.20 -24.26 2.92
C LEU A 82 -12.55 -24.40 1.54
N GLU A 83 -13.21 -23.95 0.47
CA GLU A 83 -12.63 -23.93 -0.87
C GLU A 83 -11.40 -23.02 -0.92
N LEU A 84 -11.43 -21.87 -0.23
CA LEU A 84 -10.29 -20.96 -0.17
C LEU A 84 -9.09 -21.53 0.60
N LYS A 85 -9.33 -22.28 1.68
CA LYS A 85 -8.26 -23.00 2.39
C LYS A 85 -7.55 -24.00 1.50
N ASN A 86 -8.28 -24.62 0.59
CA ASN A 86 -7.76 -25.61 -0.35
C ASN A 86 -7.23 -25.00 -1.65
N LEU A 87 -7.30 -23.67 -1.82
CA LEU A 87 -6.75 -22.99 -3.00
C LEU A 87 -5.26 -23.29 -3.17
N THR A 88 -4.85 -23.51 -4.42
CA THR A 88 -3.44 -23.72 -4.78
C THR A 88 -2.98 -22.70 -5.83
N PRO A 89 -1.66 -22.44 -5.96
CA PRO A 89 -1.14 -21.56 -6.99
C PRO A 89 -1.52 -22.02 -8.40
N GLU A 90 -1.55 -23.34 -8.66
CA GLU A 90 -1.93 -23.92 -9.95
C GLU A 90 -3.37 -23.56 -10.33
N THR A 91 -4.26 -23.41 -9.34
CA THR A 91 -5.63 -22.95 -9.58
C THR A 91 -5.63 -21.53 -10.14
N LEU A 92 -4.80 -20.62 -9.61
CA LEU A 92 -4.66 -19.27 -10.15
C LEU A 92 -3.98 -19.25 -11.51
N GLU A 93 -3.06 -20.19 -11.77
CA GLU A 93 -2.43 -20.34 -13.09
C GLU A 93 -3.43 -20.76 -14.18
N THR A 94 -4.56 -21.39 -13.83
CA THR A 94 -5.65 -21.63 -14.80
C THR A 94 -6.36 -20.34 -15.25
N LEU A 95 -6.30 -19.28 -14.44
CA LEU A 95 -6.91 -17.99 -14.73
C LEU A 95 -5.95 -17.05 -15.47
N PHE A 96 -4.66 -17.15 -15.14
CA PHE A 96 -3.60 -16.39 -15.80
C PHE A 96 -2.27 -17.15 -15.70
N GLU A 97 -1.65 -17.47 -16.83
CA GLU A 97 -0.37 -18.17 -16.84
C GLU A 97 0.79 -17.22 -16.52
N PHE A 98 1.48 -17.48 -15.41
CA PHE A 98 2.65 -16.71 -14.99
C PHE A 98 3.94 -17.27 -15.61
N PRO A 99 4.88 -16.41 -16.05
CA PRO A 99 6.21 -16.88 -16.45
C PRO A 99 6.90 -17.65 -15.31
N GLU A 100 7.70 -18.66 -15.64
CA GLU A 100 8.40 -19.49 -14.63
C GLU A 100 9.15 -18.66 -13.56
N ARG A 101 9.80 -17.57 -13.96
CA ARG A 101 10.53 -16.67 -13.03
C ARG A 101 9.61 -15.79 -12.15
N ARG A 102 8.30 -15.93 -12.28
CA ARG A 102 7.25 -15.11 -11.64
C ARG A 102 6.19 -15.95 -10.93
N LYS A 103 6.40 -17.27 -10.77
CA LYS A 103 5.48 -18.16 -10.04
C LYS A 103 5.39 -17.89 -8.53
N ASN A 104 6.35 -17.15 -7.99
CA ASN A 104 6.30 -16.66 -6.60
C ASN A 104 5.13 -15.69 -6.33
N TYR A 105 4.57 -15.04 -7.37
CA TYR A 105 3.45 -14.11 -7.22
C TYR A 105 2.11 -14.82 -6.92
N PRO A 106 1.66 -15.81 -7.71
CA PRO A 106 0.47 -16.58 -7.35
C PRO A 106 0.62 -17.30 -6.00
N GLU A 107 1.80 -17.83 -5.66
CA GLU A 107 2.07 -18.39 -4.33
C GLU A 107 1.78 -17.38 -3.20
N SER A 108 2.28 -16.16 -3.34
CA SER A 108 2.09 -15.09 -2.35
C SER A 108 0.63 -14.63 -2.27
N ALA A 109 -0.08 -14.60 -3.39
CA ALA A 109 -1.49 -14.22 -3.42
C ALA A 109 -2.38 -15.30 -2.76
N VAL A 110 -2.09 -16.59 -3.00
CA VAL A 110 -2.75 -17.70 -2.30
C VAL A 110 -2.48 -17.64 -0.80
N ALA A 111 -1.23 -17.42 -0.38
CA ALA A 111 -0.88 -17.28 1.03
C ALA A 111 -1.62 -16.11 1.70
N ALA A 112 -1.72 -14.96 1.02
CA ALA A 112 -2.46 -13.81 1.52
C ALA A 112 -3.97 -14.10 1.67
N LEU A 113 -4.57 -14.79 0.70
CA LEU A 113 -5.99 -15.15 0.76
C LEU A 113 -6.27 -16.18 1.86
N LYS A 114 -5.41 -17.20 2.01
CA LYS A 114 -5.51 -18.17 3.11
C LYS A 114 -5.37 -17.50 4.47
N LYS A 115 -4.41 -16.57 4.61
CA LYS A 115 -4.28 -15.77 5.82
C LYS A 115 -5.56 -14.98 6.11
N ALA A 116 -6.23 -14.43 5.10
CA ALA A 116 -7.50 -13.73 5.31
C ALA A 116 -8.61 -14.64 5.84
N VAL A 117 -8.64 -15.91 5.41
CA VAL A 117 -9.54 -16.92 5.97
C VAL A 117 -9.18 -17.24 7.42
N GLU A 118 -7.89 -17.45 7.72
CA GLU A 118 -7.41 -17.71 9.09
C GLU A 118 -7.71 -16.53 10.03
N ASP A 119 -7.52 -15.29 9.57
CA ASP A 119 -7.81 -14.06 10.30
C ASP A 119 -9.32 -13.91 10.59
N TYR A 120 -10.18 -14.36 9.69
CA TYR A 120 -11.62 -14.39 9.92
C TYR A 120 -12.00 -15.41 11.00
N GLU A 121 -11.50 -16.64 10.88
CA GLU A 121 -11.86 -17.73 11.80
C GLU A 121 -11.30 -17.54 13.21
N SER A 122 -10.12 -16.96 13.32
CA SER A 122 -9.47 -16.66 14.60
C SER A 122 -9.87 -15.31 15.19
N GLY A 123 -10.56 -14.46 14.42
CA GLY A 123 -10.86 -13.08 14.81
C GLY A 123 -9.63 -12.16 14.86
N GLN A 124 -8.51 -12.54 14.24
CA GLN A 124 -7.25 -11.79 14.23
C GLN A 124 -7.10 -10.82 13.05
N GLY A 125 -8.13 -10.67 12.22
CA GLY A 125 -8.17 -9.64 11.19
C GLY A 125 -8.09 -8.22 11.77
N VAL A 126 -7.93 -7.23 10.90
CA VAL A 126 -7.88 -5.81 11.32
C VAL A 126 -9.20 -5.46 12.02
N PRO A 127 -9.18 -4.98 13.29
CA PRO A 127 -10.37 -4.58 14.02
C PRO A 127 -11.12 -3.46 13.29
N LYS A 128 -12.46 -3.46 13.34
CA LYS A 128 -13.28 -2.52 12.55
C LYS A 128 -12.97 -1.05 12.85
N GLU A 129 -12.72 -0.73 14.12
CA GLU A 129 -12.33 0.58 14.63
C GLU A 129 -10.96 1.07 14.15
N ASN A 130 -10.12 0.15 13.64
CA ASN A 130 -8.81 0.45 13.06
C ASN A 130 -8.81 0.40 11.53
N ARG A 131 -9.97 0.06 10.91
CA ARG A 131 -10.12 0.12 9.46
C ARG A 131 -10.40 1.57 9.09
N ILE A 132 -9.51 2.12 8.27
CA ILE A 132 -9.66 3.43 7.67
C ILE A 132 -9.65 3.28 6.16
N THR A 133 -10.61 3.91 5.50
CA THR A 133 -10.71 3.97 4.04
C THR A 133 -10.72 5.42 3.56
N LYS A 134 -10.63 5.59 2.24
CA LYS A 134 -10.82 6.86 1.55
C LYS A 134 -12.13 7.53 1.99
N SER A 135 -13.25 6.82 1.92
CA SER A 135 -14.59 7.36 2.24
C SER A 135 -14.62 7.94 3.66
N GLN A 136 -14.16 7.16 4.63
CA GLN A 136 -14.12 7.56 6.04
C GLN A 136 -13.14 8.73 6.26
N THR A 137 -12.00 8.73 5.55
CA THR A 137 -11.02 9.83 5.63
C THR A 137 -11.60 11.13 5.09
N MET A 138 -12.31 11.08 3.95
CA MET A 138 -12.95 12.26 3.37
C MET A 138 -14.11 12.76 4.23
N GLU A 139 -14.84 11.87 4.91
CA GLU A 139 -15.85 12.25 5.89
C GLU A 139 -15.23 12.95 7.11
N ILE A 140 -14.13 12.42 7.67
CA ILE A 140 -13.39 13.08 8.75
C ILE A 140 -12.94 14.47 8.32
N LEU A 141 -12.33 14.58 7.14
CA LEU A 141 -11.86 15.86 6.60
C LEU A 141 -13.01 16.84 6.39
N HIS A 142 -14.13 16.39 5.83
CA HIS A 142 -15.32 17.23 5.65
C HIS A 142 -15.85 17.77 6.98
N ASN A 143 -15.92 16.91 8.00
CA ASN A 143 -16.52 17.24 9.28
C ASN A 143 -15.59 18.11 10.16
N GLN A 144 -14.27 17.91 10.07
CA GLN A 144 -13.30 18.59 10.95
C GLN A 144 -12.54 19.73 10.25
N GLY A 145 -12.53 19.75 8.92
CA GLY A 145 -11.71 20.67 8.12
C GLY A 145 -10.21 20.36 8.13
N HIS A 146 -9.78 19.28 8.79
CA HIS A 146 -8.39 18.85 8.88
C HIS A 146 -8.26 17.34 9.13
N LEU A 147 -7.03 16.84 9.05
CA LEU A 147 -6.65 15.44 9.33
C LEU A 147 -5.49 15.34 10.35
N ARG A 148 -5.32 16.36 11.19
CA ARG A 148 -4.34 16.38 12.29
C ARG A 148 -4.47 15.15 13.18
N GLU A 149 -3.33 14.52 13.49
CA GLU A 149 -3.21 13.33 14.36
C GLU A 149 -4.08 12.13 13.95
N ALA A 150 -4.66 12.15 12.74
CA ALA A 150 -5.55 11.09 12.27
C ALA A 150 -4.79 9.78 12.03
N LYS A 151 -5.43 8.65 12.35
CA LYS A 151 -4.91 7.30 12.08
C LYS A 151 -5.30 6.88 10.66
N LEU A 152 -4.43 7.17 9.69
CA LEU A 152 -4.67 7.02 8.25
C LEU A 152 -3.76 5.94 7.63
N SER A 153 -3.42 4.90 8.40
CA SER A 153 -2.43 3.93 7.97
C SER A 153 -2.88 3.07 6.79
N SER A 154 -2.04 3.07 5.75
CA SER A 154 -2.29 2.44 4.44
C SER A 154 -3.59 2.85 3.74
N VAL A 155 -4.13 4.04 4.04
CA VAL A 155 -5.29 4.60 3.35
C VAL A 155 -5.00 4.80 1.85
N MET A 156 -6.02 4.63 1.02
CA MET A 156 -5.97 5.03 -0.39
C MET A 156 -6.42 6.47 -0.60
N LEU A 157 -5.50 7.39 -0.84
CA LEU A 157 -5.79 8.78 -1.25
C LEU A 157 -5.14 9.11 -2.59
N GLU A 158 -4.88 8.11 -3.43
CA GLU A 158 -4.36 8.28 -4.79
C GLU A 158 -5.32 9.10 -5.66
N LYS A 159 -4.76 10.04 -6.44
CA LYS A 159 -5.46 10.97 -7.35
C LYS A 159 -6.42 11.96 -6.67
N GLU A 160 -6.30 12.17 -5.36
CA GLU A 160 -7.14 13.11 -4.62
C GLU A 160 -6.60 14.55 -4.68
N LYS A 161 -7.47 15.55 -4.47
CA LYS A 161 -7.09 16.96 -4.31
C LYS A 161 -7.24 17.37 -2.85
N LEU A 162 -6.11 17.45 -2.15
CA LEU A 162 -5.98 17.67 -0.71
C LEU A 162 -5.06 18.89 -0.45
N ASP A 163 -5.16 19.90 -1.31
CA ASP A 163 -4.42 21.16 -1.20
C ASP A 163 -4.75 21.89 0.11
N GLY A 164 -3.72 22.37 0.80
CA GLY A 164 -3.86 23.13 2.06
C GLY A 164 -4.37 22.33 3.26
N VAL A 165 -4.61 21.02 3.13
CA VAL A 165 -5.10 20.18 4.23
C VAL A 165 -4.02 20.02 5.29
N ASP A 166 -4.43 20.11 6.55
CA ASP A 166 -3.54 19.91 7.70
C ASP A 166 -3.54 18.45 8.17
N PHE A 167 -2.45 17.75 7.88
CA PHE A 167 -2.10 16.39 8.30
C PHE A 167 -1.06 16.37 9.42
N SER A 168 -0.85 17.47 10.14
CA SER A 168 0.20 17.52 11.18
C SER A 168 0.00 16.43 12.23
N GLY A 169 1.07 15.69 12.51
CA GLY A 169 1.06 14.53 13.41
C GLY A 169 0.26 13.31 12.94
N ALA A 170 -0.33 13.31 11.74
CA ALA A 170 -1.11 12.17 11.25
C ALA A 170 -0.24 10.92 11.05
N ASP A 171 -0.84 9.74 11.25
CA ASP A 171 -0.22 8.45 10.94
C ASP A 171 -0.62 7.98 9.55
N LEU A 172 0.25 8.19 8.57
CA LEU A 172 0.09 7.88 7.15
C LEU A 172 1.07 6.77 6.70
N HIS A 173 1.54 5.93 7.62
CA HIS A 173 2.46 4.87 7.24
C HIS A 173 1.83 3.91 6.21
N ASN A 174 2.60 3.55 5.18
CA ASN A 174 2.15 2.78 4.01
C ASN A 174 0.99 3.42 3.20
N ALA A 175 0.65 4.69 3.39
CA ALA A 175 -0.46 5.34 2.66
C ALA A 175 -0.16 5.46 1.14
N PHE A 176 -1.22 5.30 0.33
CA PHE A 176 -1.18 5.46 -1.12
C PHE A 176 -1.57 6.89 -1.49
N LEU A 177 -0.60 7.71 -1.85
CA LEU A 177 -0.72 9.16 -2.05
C LEU A 177 -0.31 9.57 -3.48
N GLN A 178 -0.21 8.61 -4.40
CA GLN A 178 0.35 8.83 -5.74
C GLN A 178 -0.59 9.67 -6.60
N ASN A 179 0.00 10.54 -7.44
CA ASN A 179 -0.70 11.41 -8.38
C ASN A 179 -1.75 12.33 -7.74
N SER A 180 -1.67 12.55 -6.43
CA SER A 180 -2.56 13.45 -5.69
C SER A 180 -1.98 14.85 -5.60
N SER A 181 -2.82 15.84 -5.34
CA SER A 181 -2.42 17.22 -5.09
C SER A 181 -2.46 17.52 -3.60
N PHE A 182 -1.33 17.98 -3.05
CA PHE A 182 -1.14 18.39 -1.67
C PHE A 182 -0.46 19.76 -1.62
N VAL A 183 -0.79 20.65 -2.56
CA VAL A 183 -0.15 21.97 -2.65
C VAL A 183 -0.42 22.73 -1.37
N GLY A 184 0.63 23.15 -0.67
CA GLY A 184 0.52 23.85 0.61
C GLY A 184 0.00 23.02 1.78
N ALA A 185 -0.10 21.68 1.65
CA ALA A 185 -0.53 20.82 2.75
C ALA A 185 0.48 20.81 3.90
N ASN A 186 0.00 20.59 5.12
CA ASN A 186 0.85 20.53 6.31
C ASN A 186 1.02 19.07 6.78
N PHE A 187 2.20 18.49 6.59
CA PHE A 187 2.60 17.17 7.10
C PHE A 187 3.57 17.26 8.29
N GLN A 188 3.65 18.41 8.97
CA GLN A 188 4.60 18.59 10.07
C GLN A 188 4.46 17.48 11.13
N GLY A 189 5.55 16.79 11.42
CA GLY A 189 5.61 15.70 12.40
C GLY A 189 4.78 14.45 12.03
N ALA A 190 4.23 14.35 10.82
CA ALA A 190 3.46 13.19 10.39
C ALA A 190 4.35 11.95 10.24
N ASN A 191 3.79 10.77 10.53
CA ASN A 191 4.43 9.49 10.23
C ASN A 191 4.12 9.10 8.78
N LEU A 192 5.09 9.27 7.88
CA LEU A 192 4.97 9.01 6.44
C LEU A 192 5.79 7.79 6.00
N LYS A 193 6.17 6.92 6.94
CA LYS A 193 7.01 5.76 6.64
C LYS A 193 6.40 4.91 5.53
N ALA A 194 7.21 4.57 4.54
CA ALA A 194 6.82 3.73 3.40
C ALA A 194 5.56 4.23 2.65
N SER A 195 5.23 5.52 2.75
CA SER A 195 4.17 6.13 1.96
C SER A 195 4.58 6.33 0.50
N PHE A 196 3.59 6.41 -0.38
CA PHE A 196 3.80 6.49 -1.83
C PHE A 196 3.31 7.82 -2.38
N PHE A 197 4.22 8.76 -2.61
CA PHE A 197 3.97 10.08 -3.21
C PHE A 197 4.36 10.15 -4.70
N ASN A 198 4.56 9.03 -5.38
CA ASN A 198 4.99 9.06 -6.79
C ASN A 198 4.05 9.93 -7.64
N GLY A 199 4.62 10.90 -8.36
CA GLY A 199 3.85 11.84 -9.20
C GLY A 199 2.96 12.84 -8.43
N ALA A 200 3.01 12.88 -7.10
CA ALA A 200 2.21 13.81 -6.31
C ALA A 200 2.68 15.26 -6.47
N ASP A 201 1.74 16.20 -6.38
CA ASP A 201 2.05 17.63 -6.34
C ASP A 201 2.17 18.09 -4.87
N LEU A 202 3.41 18.28 -4.42
CA LEU A 202 3.77 18.63 -3.04
C LEU A 202 4.28 20.07 -2.93
N ARG A 203 4.04 20.92 -3.94
CA ARG A 203 4.57 22.28 -3.95
C ARG A 203 4.13 23.06 -2.71
N ASN A 204 5.06 23.75 -2.07
CA ASN A 204 4.85 24.50 -0.83
C ASN A 204 4.35 23.67 0.38
N ALA A 205 4.41 22.33 0.32
CA ALA A 205 4.00 21.50 1.46
C ALA A 205 5.02 21.57 2.62
N ASN A 206 4.54 21.46 3.84
CA ASN A 206 5.37 21.46 5.05
C ASN A 206 5.61 20.03 5.54
N PHE A 207 6.83 19.51 5.42
CA PHE A 207 7.24 18.19 5.92
C PHE A 207 8.12 18.27 7.17
N ARG A 208 8.16 19.42 7.87
CA ARG A 208 9.08 19.62 8.98
C ARG A 208 8.95 18.54 10.04
N GLY A 209 10.06 17.87 10.36
CA GLY A 209 10.08 16.78 11.35
C GLY A 209 9.24 15.55 11.00
N ALA A 210 8.69 15.43 9.80
CA ALA A 210 7.96 14.25 9.36
C ALA A 210 8.89 13.05 9.16
N ASP A 211 8.36 11.84 9.32
CA ASP A 211 9.14 10.60 9.14
C ASP A 211 8.93 10.02 7.74
N LEU A 212 9.87 10.24 6.82
CA LEU A 212 9.81 9.84 5.41
C LEU A 212 10.62 8.57 5.10
N ARG A 213 11.04 7.81 6.11
CA ARG A 213 11.81 6.57 5.89
C ARG A 213 11.07 5.61 4.96
N PHE A 214 11.78 5.01 4.00
CA PHE A 214 11.21 4.18 2.93
C PHE A 214 10.14 4.85 2.03
N ALA A 215 9.86 6.15 2.18
CA ALA A 215 8.88 6.83 1.35
C ALA A 215 9.36 6.92 -0.11
N LYS A 216 8.42 6.88 -1.04
CA LYS A 216 8.70 6.97 -2.49
C LYS A 216 8.10 8.26 -3.05
N LEU A 217 8.95 9.17 -3.51
CA LEU A 217 8.60 10.48 -4.05
C LEU A 217 9.04 10.64 -5.51
N ALA A 218 9.19 9.53 -6.26
CA ALA A 218 9.65 9.59 -7.65
C ALA A 218 8.68 10.44 -8.49
N SER A 219 9.21 11.38 -9.26
CA SER A 219 8.42 12.34 -10.06
C SER A 219 7.46 13.24 -9.25
N ALA A 220 7.60 13.32 -7.93
CA ALA A 220 6.81 14.27 -7.13
C ALA A 220 7.27 15.71 -7.40
N LYS A 221 6.35 16.68 -7.42
CA LYS A 221 6.69 18.11 -7.55
C LYS A 221 6.88 18.70 -6.17
N ILE A 222 8.10 19.11 -5.83
CA ILE A 222 8.46 19.52 -4.46
C ILE A 222 8.90 20.98 -4.36
N GLU A 223 8.64 21.79 -5.38
CA GLU A 223 9.08 23.19 -5.40
C GLU A 223 8.49 23.96 -4.22
N GLY A 224 9.35 24.57 -3.41
CA GLY A 224 8.97 25.33 -2.22
C GLY A 224 8.57 24.50 -1.00
N ALA A 225 8.63 23.16 -1.08
CA ALA A 225 8.32 22.30 0.07
C ALA A 225 9.43 22.40 1.15
N ASP A 226 9.05 22.38 2.42
CA ASP A 226 9.98 22.45 3.56
C ASP A 226 10.21 21.05 4.15
N PHE A 227 11.41 20.50 3.94
CA PHE A 227 11.85 19.21 4.50
C PHE A 227 12.75 19.35 5.74
N THR A 228 12.87 20.54 6.32
CA THR A 228 13.74 20.81 7.47
C THR A 228 13.45 19.84 8.61
N ASP A 229 14.48 19.20 9.15
CA ASP A 229 14.40 18.22 10.24
C ASP A 229 13.59 16.95 9.94
N ALA A 230 13.05 16.78 8.72
CA ALA A 230 12.38 15.56 8.33
C ALA A 230 13.35 14.38 8.32
N ILE A 231 12.85 13.17 8.54
CA ILE A 231 13.68 11.98 8.74
C ILE A 231 13.69 11.15 7.46
N TYR A 232 14.88 10.80 6.96
CA TYR A 232 15.06 9.91 5.82
C TYR A 232 15.98 8.74 6.14
N ASP A 233 16.01 7.74 5.27
CA ASP A 233 16.94 6.63 5.30
C ASP A 233 17.33 6.16 3.89
N ILE A 234 18.11 5.08 3.80
CA ILE A 234 18.52 4.48 2.51
C ILE A 234 17.35 3.99 1.65
N GLY A 235 16.17 3.82 2.25
CA GLY A 235 14.95 3.39 1.57
C GLY A 235 14.20 4.55 0.93
N THR A 236 14.45 5.79 1.36
CA THR A 236 13.77 6.99 0.89
C THR A 236 14.16 7.29 -0.56
N ARG A 237 13.18 7.36 -1.47
CA ARG A 237 13.42 7.51 -2.92
C ARG A 237 12.92 8.86 -3.41
N VAL A 238 13.81 9.62 -4.02
CA VAL A 238 13.54 10.90 -4.70
C VAL A 238 14.19 10.88 -6.08
N ASP A 239 13.81 11.80 -6.95
CA ASP A 239 14.49 11.99 -8.22
C ASP A 239 15.90 12.56 -8.00
N HIS A 240 16.84 12.28 -8.91
CA HIS A 240 18.22 12.75 -8.77
C HIS A 240 18.32 14.29 -8.64
N SER A 241 17.45 15.02 -9.33
CA SER A 241 17.36 16.48 -9.25
C SER A 241 16.89 17.01 -7.88
N GLN A 242 16.35 16.13 -7.04
CA GLN A 242 15.75 16.47 -5.74
C GLN A 242 16.63 16.06 -4.56
N MET A 243 17.79 15.44 -4.80
CA MET A 243 18.67 14.96 -3.73
C MET A 243 19.14 16.07 -2.77
N TYR A 244 19.09 17.34 -3.19
CA TYR A 244 19.41 18.51 -2.34
C TYR A 244 18.55 18.59 -1.07
N ILE A 245 17.35 18.00 -1.05
CA ILE A 245 16.51 18.03 0.16
C ILE A 245 17.17 17.31 1.34
N PHE A 246 18.05 16.34 1.07
CA PHE A 246 18.72 15.60 2.14
C PHE A 246 19.67 16.47 2.97
N ASP A 247 20.11 17.62 2.44
CA ASP A 247 20.99 18.55 3.15
C ASP A 247 20.32 19.22 4.36
N VAL A 248 18.98 19.27 4.37
CA VAL A 248 18.18 19.85 5.46
C VAL A 248 17.45 18.80 6.30
N MET A 249 17.54 17.54 5.90
CA MET A 249 16.89 16.40 6.57
C MET A 249 17.85 15.70 7.54
N LYS A 250 17.27 14.87 8.42
CA LYS A 250 17.99 14.02 9.37
C LYS A 250 18.02 12.58 8.86
N LYS A 251 19.21 12.05 8.61
CA LYS A 251 19.36 10.62 8.29
C LYS A 251 19.13 9.78 9.54
N ALA A 252 18.20 8.84 9.50
CA ALA A 252 18.08 7.79 10.51
C ALA A 252 19.20 6.75 10.33
N GLY A 253 19.96 6.44 11.39
CA GLY A 253 21.02 5.42 11.38
C GLY A 253 20.47 3.98 11.30
N LYS A 254 21.21 2.96 10.82
CA LYS A 254 22.64 2.83 10.43
C LYS A 254 22.74 2.34 8.97
N ASP A 255 23.85 2.71 8.32
CA ASP A 255 24.34 2.08 7.11
C ASP A 255 24.41 0.55 7.28
N LEU A 256 23.54 -0.17 6.57
CA LEU A 256 23.46 -1.65 6.60
C LEU A 256 24.71 -2.34 6.02
N TYR A 257 25.77 -1.60 5.66
CA TYR A 257 26.96 -2.12 4.98
C TYR A 257 28.32 -1.71 5.58
N LEU A 258 28.38 -1.10 6.76
CA LEU A 258 29.66 -1.01 7.49
C LEU A 258 29.72 -2.11 8.56
N LYS A 259 29.93 -3.35 8.10
CA LYS A 259 30.78 -4.29 8.83
C LYS A 259 32.22 -4.05 8.34
N THR A 260 32.95 -3.23 9.07
CA THR A 260 34.39 -3.40 9.18
C THR A 260 34.69 -3.25 10.66
N GLU A 261 35.01 -4.36 11.30
CA GLU A 261 36.12 -4.41 12.23
C GLU A 261 36.62 -5.85 12.19
N ASP A 262 37.76 -5.99 11.53
CA ASP A 262 38.70 -7.09 11.70
C ASP A 262 38.90 -7.35 13.19
N GLY A 263 38.88 -8.62 13.56
CA GLY A 263 39.04 -9.07 14.93
C GLY A 263 39.31 -10.56 14.99
N GLU A 264 40.36 -11.00 14.30
CA GLU A 264 41.38 -12.00 14.72
C GLU A 264 42.51 -12.07 13.70
#